data_AF-A0A818A4L4-F1
#
_entry.id   AF-A0A818A4L4-F1
#
_cell.length_a   1.000
_cell.length_b   1.000
_cell.length_c   1.000
_cell.angle_alpha   90.00
_cell.angle_beta   90.00
_cell.angle_gamma   90.00
#
_symmetry.space_group_name_H-M   'P 1'
#
loop_
_entity.id
_entity.type
_entity.pdbx_description
1 polymer ?
#
loop_
_entity_poly.entity_id
_entity_poly.type
_entity_poly.pdbx_seq_one_letter_code
_entity_poly.pdbx_strand_id
1 'polypeptide(L)'
;MVQHQDRLQAQQPSQITIASPPSSVILVLLSLLIEVSRTYLNKPVNMRLKSFIVRLKIDFNFIFSVCLNMGPNAFFNMLLSNLCLIALASYVFFSVTLPMECYSYTTLTESYRNYLTFSGCCSTPYDSVSYIPSGWYRISGAAGTQLLTTPVSSIDICGAPYGGYFNGTLPTTAGASVTGTFCFYTGSPCSFSVAPITAINCNGYYVFYLISLSVGSKYRYCSTS
;
A
#
# COMPACT_ATOMS: atom_id res chain seq x y z
N MET A 1 65.65 7.79 -7.44
CA MET A 1 64.41 8.59 -7.53
C MET A 1 63.26 7.60 -7.45
N VAL A 2 62.69 7.45 -6.26
CA VAL A 2 61.69 6.42 -5.92
C VAL A 2 60.34 6.91 -6.42
N GLN A 3 59.66 6.13 -7.27
CA GLN A 3 58.26 6.38 -7.61
C GLN A 3 57.36 5.70 -6.57
N HIS A 4 56.66 6.54 -5.81
CA HIS A 4 55.49 6.21 -5.00
C HIS A 4 54.31 5.90 -5.93
N GLN A 5 53.71 4.71 -5.80
CA GLN A 5 52.34 4.48 -6.23
C GLN A 5 51.59 3.73 -5.12
N ASP A 6 50.61 4.44 -4.56
CA ASP A 6 49.78 4.05 -3.45
C ASP A 6 48.87 2.87 -3.81
N ARG A 7 48.82 1.87 -2.91
CA ARG A 7 47.79 0.83 -2.90
C ARG A 7 46.53 1.38 -2.25
N LEU A 8 45.50 1.67 -3.05
CA LEU A 8 44.12 1.71 -2.57
C LEU A 8 43.48 0.36 -2.91
N GLN A 9 43.43 -0.54 -1.92
CA GLN A 9 42.60 -1.74 -2.01
C GLN A 9 41.15 -1.37 -1.66
N ALA A 10 40.26 -1.52 -2.65
CA ALA A 10 38.83 -1.45 -2.45
C ALA A 10 38.38 -2.65 -1.60
N GLN A 11 37.80 -2.37 -0.44
CA GLN A 11 37.19 -3.38 0.42
C GLN A 11 35.79 -3.70 -0.10
N GLN A 12 35.63 -4.89 -0.66
CA GLN A 12 34.36 -5.44 -1.15
C GLN A 12 33.49 -5.88 0.05
N PRO A 13 32.18 -5.57 0.09
CA PRO A 13 31.33 -5.95 1.21
C PRO A 13 31.09 -7.46 1.22
N SER A 14 31.33 -8.07 2.38
CA SER A 14 31.07 -9.49 2.67
C SER A 14 29.61 -9.86 2.39
N GLN A 15 29.43 -10.82 1.48
CA GLN A 15 28.14 -11.45 1.21
C GLN A 15 27.65 -12.21 2.45
N ILE A 16 26.46 -11.88 2.93
CA ILE A 16 25.76 -12.65 3.96
C ILE A 16 25.11 -13.84 3.26
N THR A 17 25.74 -15.01 3.35
CA THR A 17 25.16 -16.27 2.88
C THR A 17 24.06 -16.70 3.87
N ILE A 18 22.80 -16.51 3.50
CA ILE A 18 21.66 -17.05 4.27
C ILE A 18 21.63 -18.56 4.00
N ALA A 19 21.95 -19.35 5.02
CA ALA A 19 21.88 -20.81 4.94
C ALA A 19 20.44 -21.24 4.62
N SER A 20 20.26 -22.05 3.58
CA SER A 20 18.98 -22.68 3.27
C SER A 20 18.58 -23.62 4.43
N PRO A 21 17.30 -23.65 4.83
CA PRO A 21 16.84 -24.56 5.86
C PRO A 21 17.02 -26.02 5.37
N PRO A 22 17.39 -26.95 6.27
CA PRO A 22 17.59 -28.35 5.89
C PRO A 22 16.29 -28.93 5.30
N SER A 23 16.42 -29.76 4.27
CA SER A 23 15.33 -30.32 3.46
C SER A 23 14.20 -30.99 4.28
N SER A 24 14.52 -31.43 5.50
CA SER A 24 13.57 -31.97 6.47
C SER A 24 12.52 -30.95 6.96
N VAL A 25 12.89 -29.67 7.09
CA VAL A 25 11.97 -28.60 7.56
C VAL A 25 10.94 -28.25 6.48
N ILE A 26 11.36 -28.23 5.22
CA ILE A 26 10.47 -27.97 4.07
C ILE A 26 9.44 -29.10 3.91
N LEU A 27 9.87 -30.35 4.08
CA LEU A 27 8.98 -31.52 4.03
C LEU A 27 7.95 -31.53 5.17
N VAL A 28 8.35 -31.11 6.39
CA VAL A 28 7.44 -30.96 7.54
C VAL A 28 6.43 -29.84 7.31
N LEU A 29 6.85 -28.70 6.76
CA LEU A 29 5.95 -27.59 6.43
C LEU A 29 4.96 -27.95 5.31
N LEU A 30 5.41 -28.66 4.27
CA LEU A 30 4.54 -29.11 3.18
C LEU A 30 3.50 -30.15 3.64
N SER A 31 3.91 -31.09 4.50
CA SER A 31 2.98 -32.09 5.06
C SER A 31 1.95 -31.46 6.01
N LEU A 32 2.35 -30.47 6.81
CA LEU A 32 1.44 -29.67 7.64
C LEU A 32 0.46 -28.84 6.78
N LEU A 33 0.91 -28.24 5.68
CA LEU A 33 0.06 -27.48 4.75
C LEU A 33 -0.99 -28.37 4.07
N ILE A 34 -0.62 -29.61 3.70
CA ILE A 34 -1.54 -30.58 3.11
C ILE A 34 -2.62 -31.00 4.12
N GLU A 35 -2.24 -31.25 5.38
CA GLU A 35 -3.18 -31.68 6.41
C GLU A 35 -4.12 -30.55 6.87
N VAL A 36 -3.61 -29.31 6.94
CA VAL A 36 -4.42 -28.10 7.18
C VAL A 36 -5.39 -27.87 6.02
N SER A 37 -4.94 -28.02 4.77
CA SER A 37 -5.82 -27.90 3.60
C SER A 37 -6.93 -28.95 3.62
N ARG A 38 -6.60 -30.20 3.94
CA ARG A 38 -7.56 -31.30 4.08
C ARG A 38 -8.59 -31.04 5.19
N THR A 39 -8.17 -30.44 6.30
CA THR A 39 -9.00 -30.23 7.48
C THR A 39 -9.92 -29.00 7.36
N TYR A 40 -9.45 -27.94 6.70
CA TYR A 40 -10.12 -26.62 6.71
C TYR A 40 -10.74 -26.22 5.37
N LEU A 41 -10.20 -26.64 4.22
CA LEU A 41 -10.72 -26.23 2.90
C LEU A 41 -11.83 -27.17 2.38
N ASN A 42 -11.87 -28.42 2.84
CA ASN A 42 -12.89 -29.40 2.43
C ASN A 42 -14.17 -29.38 3.26
N LYS A 43 -14.31 -28.44 4.21
CA LYS A 43 -15.55 -28.25 4.97
C LYS A 43 -16.29 -27.00 4.48
N PRO A 44 -17.60 -27.06 4.21
CA PRO A 44 -18.37 -25.91 3.78
C PRO A 44 -18.62 -24.99 4.98
N VAL A 45 -17.69 -24.07 5.27
CA VAL A 45 -17.83 -23.14 6.40
C VAL A 45 -18.55 -21.87 5.95
N ASN A 46 -19.73 -21.69 6.54
CA ASN A 46 -20.70 -20.65 6.32
C ASN A 46 -20.15 -19.24 6.66
N MET A 47 -20.55 -18.24 5.88
CA MET A 47 -20.01 -16.87 5.78
C MET A 47 -19.97 -16.05 7.10
N ARG A 48 -20.58 -16.55 8.19
CA ARG A 48 -20.64 -15.88 9.50
C ARG A 48 -19.39 -16.02 10.37
N LEU A 49 -18.49 -16.97 10.09
CA LEU A 49 -17.28 -17.17 10.90
C LEU A 49 -16.19 -16.11 10.63
N LYS A 50 -16.19 -15.50 9.42
CA LYS A 50 -15.27 -14.41 9.06
C LYS A 50 -15.47 -13.16 9.93
N SER A 51 -16.68 -12.91 10.43
CA SER A 51 -16.99 -11.75 11.29
C SER A 51 -16.62 -12.00 12.77
N PHE A 52 -16.58 -13.25 13.21
CA PHE A 52 -16.26 -13.60 14.60
C PHE A 52 -14.76 -13.42 14.91
N ILE A 53 -13.89 -13.69 13.94
CA ILE A 53 -12.44 -13.49 14.06
C ILE A 53 -12.07 -11.99 14.10
N VAL A 54 -12.86 -11.13 13.45
CA VAL A 54 -12.65 -9.66 13.45
C VAL A 54 -12.96 -9.02 14.82
N ARG A 55 -13.77 -9.65 15.69
CA ARG A 55 -14.11 -9.13 17.03
C ARG A 55 -13.15 -9.55 18.14
N LEU A 56 -12.21 -10.44 17.87
CA LEU A 56 -11.15 -10.82 18.80
C LEU A 56 -10.03 -9.77 18.74
N LYS A 57 -10.28 -8.61 19.37
CA LYS A 57 -9.23 -7.68 19.81
C LYS A 57 -8.43 -8.38 20.92
N ILE A 58 -7.62 -9.35 20.52
CA ILE A 58 -6.69 -10.01 21.43
C ILE A 58 -5.58 -9.01 21.68
N ASP A 59 -5.49 -8.55 22.93
CA ASP A 59 -4.55 -7.50 23.33
C ASP A 59 -3.11 -8.05 23.21
N PHE A 60 -2.36 -7.57 22.21
CA PHE A 60 -1.02 -8.04 21.86
C PHE A 60 -0.03 -7.96 23.04
N ASN A 61 -0.20 -6.96 23.90
CA ASN A 61 0.60 -6.79 25.11
C ASN A 61 0.31 -7.87 26.16
N PHE A 62 -0.91 -8.42 26.17
CA PHE A 62 -1.29 -9.49 27.08
C PHE A 62 -0.64 -10.82 26.69
N ILE A 63 -0.64 -11.18 25.40
CA ILE A 63 0.00 -12.42 24.94
C ILE A 63 1.53 -12.35 25.10
N PHE A 64 2.14 -11.23 24.70
CA PHE A 64 3.60 -11.06 24.83
C PHE A 64 4.03 -11.07 26.30
N SER A 65 3.26 -10.43 27.19
CA SER A 65 3.48 -10.44 28.65
C SER A 65 3.32 -11.85 29.25
N VAL A 66 2.33 -12.63 28.80
CA VAL A 66 2.13 -14.01 29.26
C VAL A 66 3.29 -14.91 28.81
N CYS A 67 3.82 -14.72 27.60
CA CYS A 67 4.98 -15.48 27.09
C CYS A 67 6.31 -15.11 27.75
N LEU A 68 6.51 -13.84 28.14
CA LEU A 68 7.76 -13.37 28.75
C LEU A 68 7.81 -13.53 30.28
N ASN A 69 6.67 -13.54 30.98
CA ASN A 69 6.61 -13.65 32.44
C ASN A 69 6.50 -15.10 32.96
N MET A 70 6.56 -16.09 32.07
CA MET A 70 6.54 -17.50 32.43
C MET A 70 7.97 -18.00 32.65
N GLY A 71 8.27 -18.46 33.88
CA GLY A 71 9.61 -18.89 34.29
C GLY A 71 10.22 -20.00 33.42
N PRO A 72 11.53 -20.26 33.55
CA PRO A 72 12.33 -21.08 32.62
C PRO A 72 11.81 -22.51 32.38
N ASN A 73 10.98 -23.06 33.28
CA ASN A 73 10.35 -24.38 33.15
C ASN A 73 9.07 -24.39 32.29
N ALA A 74 8.47 -23.22 32.03
CA ALA A 74 7.29 -23.06 31.19
C ALA A 74 7.65 -22.68 29.74
N PHE A 75 8.82 -22.08 29.52
CA PHE A 75 9.34 -21.75 28.19
C PHE A 75 9.61 -23.02 27.35
N PHE A 76 10.13 -24.08 27.99
CA PHE A 76 10.37 -25.38 27.34
C PHE A 76 9.07 -26.16 27.01
N ASN A 77 8.00 -25.94 27.79
CA ASN A 77 6.68 -26.53 27.54
C ASN A 77 5.83 -25.72 26.54
N MET A 78 6.09 -24.42 26.39
CA MET A 78 5.42 -23.56 25.41
C MET A 78 5.89 -23.84 23.98
N LEU A 79 7.14 -24.31 23.79
CA LEU A 79 7.65 -24.85 22.52
C LEU A 79 6.97 -26.18 22.10
N LEU A 80 6.32 -26.88 23.04
CA LEU A 80 5.60 -28.14 22.82
C LEU A 80 4.08 -27.96 22.66
N SER A 81 3.54 -26.78 22.99
CA SER A 81 2.10 -26.53 22.84
C SER A 81 1.79 -26.06 21.41
N ASN A 82 1.06 -26.89 20.65
CA ASN A 82 0.58 -26.57 19.31
C ASN A 82 -0.10 -25.18 19.21
N LEU A 83 -0.57 -24.60 20.31
CA LEU A 83 -1.18 -23.28 20.39
C LEU A 83 -0.24 -22.13 19.98
N CYS A 84 1.04 -22.15 20.36
CA CYS A 84 1.98 -21.09 19.98
C CYS A 84 2.32 -21.17 18.48
N LEU A 85 2.51 -22.38 17.96
CA LEU A 85 2.67 -22.64 16.52
C LEU A 85 1.42 -22.28 15.72
N ILE A 86 0.22 -22.56 16.23
CA ILE A 86 -1.05 -22.14 15.61
C ILE A 86 -1.20 -20.61 15.65
N ALA A 87 -0.80 -19.94 16.74
CA ALA A 87 -0.81 -18.48 16.85
C ALA A 87 0.18 -17.82 15.87
N LEU A 88 1.40 -18.36 15.74
CA LEU A 88 2.39 -17.88 14.77
C LEU A 88 1.98 -18.20 13.33
N ALA A 89 1.46 -19.41 13.06
CA ALA A 89 0.96 -19.78 11.76
C ALA A 89 -0.24 -18.93 11.35
N SER A 90 -1.18 -18.65 12.26
CA SER A 90 -2.31 -17.75 12.00
C SER A 90 -1.87 -16.29 11.83
N TYR A 91 -0.83 -15.83 12.53
CA TYR A 91 -0.23 -14.51 12.29
C TYR A 91 0.39 -14.42 10.89
N VAL A 92 1.17 -15.43 10.47
CA VAL A 92 1.75 -15.48 9.11
C VAL A 92 0.67 -15.65 8.03
N PHE A 93 -0.42 -16.36 8.33
CA PHE A 93 -1.56 -16.51 7.43
C PHE A 93 -2.44 -15.25 7.33
N PHE A 94 -2.36 -14.36 8.33
CA PHE A 94 -3.20 -13.15 8.42
C PHE A 94 -2.43 -11.84 8.18
N SER A 95 -1.10 -11.87 8.13
CA SER A 95 -0.31 -10.71 7.73
C SER A 95 -0.48 -10.49 6.22
N VAL A 96 -1.35 -9.53 5.86
CA VAL A 96 -1.40 -9.00 4.50
C VAL A 96 -0.06 -8.31 4.22
N THR A 97 0.82 -8.97 3.49
CA THR A 97 2.06 -8.34 3.00
C THR A 97 1.69 -7.31 1.94
N LEU A 98 1.78 -6.03 2.30
CA LEU A 98 1.51 -4.93 1.39
C LEU A 98 2.73 -4.60 0.51
N PRO A 99 2.52 -4.08 -0.72
CA PRO A 99 3.58 -3.54 -1.56
C PRO A 99 4.38 -2.42 -0.86
N MET A 100 5.64 -2.22 -1.24
CA MET A 100 6.52 -1.21 -0.62
C MET A 100 6.01 0.23 -0.81
N GLU A 101 5.27 0.44 -1.88
CA GLU A 101 4.56 1.67 -2.24
C GLU A 101 3.55 2.08 -1.18
N CYS A 102 3.05 1.14 -0.39
CA CYS A 102 2.19 1.43 0.75
C CYS A 102 2.95 2.08 1.92
N TYR A 103 4.28 2.08 1.91
CA TYR A 103 5.12 2.63 2.97
C TYR A 103 5.98 3.81 2.50
N SER A 104 6.21 3.94 1.19
CA SER A 104 7.04 5.00 0.60
C SER A 104 6.27 5.74 -0.49
N TYR A 105 5.71 6.89 -0.12
CA TYR A 105 4.94 7.75 -1.03
C TYR A 105 5.03 9.22 -0.59
N THR A 106 4.71 10.12 -1.51
CA THR A 106 4.52 11.55 -1.22
C THR A 106 3.05 11.84 -0.93
N THR A 107 2.76 12.73 0.00
CA THR A 107 1.37 13.05 0.35
C THR A 107 0.91 14.34 -0.31
N LEU A 108 -0.25 14.32 -0.96
CA LEU A 108 -0.96 15.51 -1.45
C LEU A 108 -2.07 15.86 -0.46
N THR A 109 -2.04 17.08 0.06
CA THR A 109 -2.92 17.55 1.15
C THR A 109 -3.68 18.83 0.85
N GLU A 110 -3.41 19.43 -0.30
CA GLU A 110 -3.88 20.76 -0.65
C GLU A 110 -5.39 20.75 -0.88
N SER A 111 -6.11 21.55 -0.09
CA SER A 111 -7.57 21.58 -0.03
C SER A 111 -8.21 21.83 -1.39
N TYR A 112 -7.58 22.65 -2.23
CA TYR A 112 -8.08 22.96 -3.55
C TYR A 112 -8.15 21.76 -4.49
N ARG A 113 -7.53 20.61 -4.18
CA ARG A 113 -7.66 19.38 -4.98
C ARG A 113 -9.01 18.69 -4.80
N ASN A 114 -9.68 18.93 -3.68
CA ASN A 114 -10.91 18.24 -3.30
C ASN A 114 -12.10 18.78 -4.09
N TYR A 115 -12.64 17.95 -4.99
CA TYR A 115 -13.74 18.29 -5.89
C TYR A 115 -15.03 18.68 -5.17
N LEU A 116 -15.31 18.12 -3.99
CA LEU A 116 -16.56 18.34 -3.27
C LEU A 116 -16.54 19.63 -2.44
N THR A 117 -15.36 20.05 -1.99
CA THR A 117 -15.22 21.14 -1.01
C THR A 117 -14.59 22.40 -1.60
N PHE A 118 -14.02 22.31 -2.80
CA PHE A 118 -13.44 23.45 -3.50
C PHE A 118 -14.03 23.60 -4.90
N SER A 119 -14.68 24.74 -5.13
CA SER A 119 -15.17 25.17 -6.44
C SER A 119 -14.31 26.32 -6.97
N GLY A 120 -13.91 26.26 -8.23
CA GLY A 120 -13.21 27.35 -8.92
C GLY A 120 -11.79 27.00 -9.36
N CYS A 121 -11.17 27.99 -10.00
CA CYS A 121 -9.80 27.94 -10.48
C CYS A 121 -8.94 29.07 -9.90
N CYS A 122 -7.70 29.11 -10.37
CA CYS A 122 -6.58 29.89 -9.86
C CYS A 122 -6.90 31.39 -9.66
N SER A 123 -6.50 31.95 -8.52
CA SER A 123 -6.37 33.39 -8.33
C SER A 123 -5.14 33.91 -9.07
N THR A 124 -5.28 34.20 -10.37
CA THR A 124 -4.27 34.86 -11.26
C THR A 124 -2.93 34.10 -11.45
N PRO A 125 -2.15 34.48 -12.48
CA PRO A 125 -1.98 33.70 -13.70
C PRO A 125 -1.21 32.38 -13.46
N TYR A 126 -1.87 31.21 -13.54
CA TYR A 126 -1.35 29.84 -13.79
C TYR A 126 -0.11 29.30 -13.02
N ASP A 127 0.63 30.12 -12.27
CA ASP A 127 1.87 29.82 -11.55
C ASP A 127 1.61 29.00 -10.28
N SER A 128 0.34 28.89 -9.87
CA SER A 128 -0.07 28.11 -8.69
C SER A 128 -0.31 26.63 -8.99
N VAL A 129 -0.13 26.17 -10.24
CA VAL A 129 -0.13 24.73 -10.52
C VAL A 129 1.24 24.15 -10.18
N SER A 130 1.36 23.70 -8.93
CA SER A 130 2.55 22.98 -8.46
C SER A 130 2.84 21.80 -9.40
N TYR A 131 4.07 21.76 -9.89
CA TYR A 131 4.64 20.63 -10.61
C TYR A 131 4.44 19.35 -9.80
N ILE A 132 3.91 18.31 -10.45
CA ILE A 132 3.80 16.97 -9.87
C ILE A 132 4.75 16.09 -10.67
N PRO A 133 5.90 15.64 -10.12
CA PRO A 133 6.73 14.64 -10.79
C PRO A 133 6.04 13.27 -10.80
N SER A 134 6.43 12.41 -11.73
CA SER A 134 5.95 11.03 -11.72
C SER A 134 6.38 10.32 -10.44
N GLY A 135 5.50 9.53 -9.82
CA GLY A 135 5.83 8.84 -8.58
C GLY A 135 4.61 8.36 -7.81
N TRP A 136 4.85 7.78 -6.62
CA TRP A 136 3.80 7.27 -5.74
C TRP A 136 3.28 8.35 -4.80
N TYR A 137 1.96 8.54 -4.81
CA TYR A 137 1.27 9.58 -4.05
C TYR A 137 0.10 9.04 -3.25
N ARG A 138 -0.11 9.61 -2.07
CA ARG A 138 -1.31 9.42 -1.25
C ARG A 138 -2.07 10.73 -1.16
N ILE A 139 -3.39 10.67 -1.36
CA ILE A 139 -4.28 11.78 -1.03
C ILE A 139 -4.62 11.69 0.45
N SER A 140 -4.50 12.79 1.19
CA SER A 140 -4.93 12.85 2.59
C SER A 140 -5.28 14.29 3.03
N GLY A 141 -5.72 14.46 4.27
CA GLY A 141 -5.98 15.79 4.84
C GLY A 141 -7.11 16.50 4.10
N ALA A 142 -6.95 17.81 3.85
CA ALA A 142 -7.99 18.61 3.22
C ALA A 142 -8.25 18.25 1.74
N ALA A 143 -7.28 17.61 1.07
CA ALA A 143 -7.48 17.08 -0.27
C ALA A 143 -8.48 15.91 -0.32
N GLY A 144 -8.80 15.26 0.80
CA GLY A 144 -9.67 14.09 0.86
C GLY A 144 -8.88 12.80 1.11
N THR A 145 -9.36 11.66 0.59
CA THR A 145 -8.83 10.32 0.90
C THR A 145 -8.32 9.58 -0.35
N GLN A 146 -8.77 9.97 -1.54
CA GLN A 146 -8.46 9.29 -2.80
C GLN A 146 -8.62 10.23 -4.01
N LEU A 147 -8.14 9.78 -5.18
CA LEU A 147 -8.46 10.46 -6.43
C LEU A 147 -9.97 10.38 -6.72
N LEU A 148 -10.51 11.41 -7.35
CA LEU A 148 -11.89 11.39 -7.84
C LEU A 148 -12.03 10.27 -8.88
N THR A 149 -13.04 9.40 -8.74
CA THR A 149 -13.30 8.29 -9.68
C THR A 149 -14.56 8.50 -10.52
N THR A 150 -15.32 9.54 -10.22
CA THR A 150 -16.54 9.91 -10.95
C THR A 150 -16.23 10.96 -12.02
N PRO A 151 -16.84 10.89 -13.21
CA PRO A 151 -16.63 11.88 -14.26
C PRO A 151 -16.91 13.31 -13.80
N VAL A 152 -16.06 14.24 -14.24
CA VAL A 152 -16.26 15.68 -14.10
C VAL A 152 -16.96 16.24 -15.35
N SER A 153 -17.78 17.28 -15.16
CA SER A 153 -18.60 17.89 -16.22
C SER A 153 -18.42 19.41 -16.36
N SER A 154 -17.44 19.99 -15.69
CA SER A 154 -17.15 21.43 -15.70
C SER A 154 -15.65 21.71 -15.74
N ILE A 155 -15.31 22.89 -16.26
CA ILE A 155 -13.96 23.48 -16.15
C ILE A 155 -13.83 24.22 -14.82
N ASP A 156 -12.62 24.68 -14.52
CA ASP A 156 -12.31 25.51 -13.35
C ASP A 156 -12.67 24.81 -12.04
N ILE A 157 -12.09 23.61 -11.87
CA ILE A 157 -12.31 22.74 -10.73
C ILE A 157 -10.97 22.24 -10.18
N CYS A 158 -10.97 21.85 -8.91
CA CYS A 158 -9.79 21.30 -8.25
C CYS A 158 -8.59 22.28 -8.28
N GLY A 159 -8.88 23.58 -8.27
CA GLY A 159 -7.90 24.67 -8.29
C GLY A 159 -7.19 24.84 -9.63
N ALA A 160 -7.66 24.22 -10.72
CA ALA A 160 -7.05 24.30 -12.03
C ALA A 160 -8.12 24.53 -13.12
N PRO A 161 -7.74 25.05 -14.29
CA PRO A 161 -8.65 25.15 -15.43
C PRO A 161 -9.26 23.81 -15.83
N TYR A 162 -8.45 22.74 -15.81
CA TYR A 162 -8.85 21.42 -16.24
C TYR A 162 -8.57 20.38 -15.14
N GLY A 163 -9.57 20.14 -14.31
CA GLY A 163 -9.58 18.99 -13.40
C GLY A 163 -9.93 17.69 -14.13
N GLY A 164 -9.71 16.57 -13.44
CA GLY A 164 -9.97 15.26 -14.00
C GLY A 164 -10.29 14.22 -12.94
N TYR A 165 -10.50 12.99 -13.39
CA TYR A 165 -10.85 11.84 -12.56
C TYR A 165 -10.10 10.59 -13.02
N PHE A 166 -9.87 9.68 -12.09
CA PHE A 166 -9.37 8.36 -12.37
C PHE A 166 -10.48 7.53 -13.01
N ASN A 167 -10.30 7.19 -14.29
CA ASN A 167 -11.20 6.33 -15.04
C ASN A 167 -10.82 4.86 -14.80
N GLY A 168 -11.33 4.33 -13.69
CA GLY A 168 -11.14 2.94 -13.29
C GLY A 168 -11.78 2.64 -11.94
N THR A 169 -11.99 1.36 -11.65
CA THR A 169 -12.53 0.91 -10.36
C THR A 169 -11.38 0.66 -9.39
N LEU A 170 -11.37 1.34 -8.24
CA LEU A 170 -10.34 1.15 -7.22
C LEU A 170 -10.37 -0.28 -6.64
N PRO A 171 -9.19 -0.87 -6.32
CA PRO A 171 -9.13 -2.21 -5.78
C PRO A 171 -9.75 -2.27 -4.36
N THR A 172 -10.52 -3.31 -4.09
CA THR A 172 -11.14 -3.53 -2.77
C THR A 172 -10.30 -4.45 -1.88
N THR A 173 -9.48 -5.31 -2.48
CA THR A 173 -8.57 -6.22 -1.78
C THR A 173 -7.29 -5.49 -1.40
N ALA A 174 -6.90 -5.54 -0.13
CA ALA A 174 -5.63 -5.00 0.34
C ALA A 174 -4.44 -5.65 -0.38
N GLY A 175 -3.46 -4.83 -0.76
CA GLY A 175 -2.30 -5.21 -1.56
C GLY A 175 -2.57 -5.35 -3.06
N ALA A 176 -3.84 -5.38 -3.49
CA ALA A 176 -4.16 -5.44 -4.91
C ALA A 176 -3.99 -4.06 -5.58
N SER A 177 -3.63 -4.10 -6.86
CA SER A 177 -3.46 -2.92 -7.70
C SER A 177 -4.33 -2.98 -8.95
N VAL A 178 -4.78 -1.82 -9.41
CA VAL A 178 -5.41 -1.65 -10.74
C VAL A 178 -4.66 -0.57 -11.50
N THR A 179 -4.51 -0.73 -12.80
CA THR A 179 -4.00 0.31 -13.68
C THR A 179 -5.13 0.83 -14.55
N GLY A 180 -5.24 2.15 -14.63
CA GLY A 180 -6.23 2.83 -15.42
C GLY A 180 -5.67 4.09 -16.06
N THR A 181 -6.58 4.96 -16.47
CA THR A 181 -6.28 6.24 -17.12
C THR A 181 -6.83 7.36 -16.25
N PHE A 182 -6.12 8.48 -16.15
CA PHE A 182 -6.69 9.69 -15.56
C PHE A 182 -7.18 10.62 -16.67
N CYS A 183 -8.49 10.90 -16.65
CA CYS A 183 -9.23 11.65 -17.65
C CYS A 183 -9.42 13.09 -17.20
N PHE A 184 -8.96 14.05 -17.98
CA PHE A 184 -9.21 15.48 -17.78
C PHE A 184 -10.39 15.97 -18.62
N TYR A 185 -11.13 16.92 -18.08
CA TYR A 185 -12.21 17.60 -18.80
C TYR A 185 -11.73 18.95 -19.34
N THR A 186 -11.75 19.10 -20.66
CA THR A 186 -11.38 20.36 -21.35
C THR A 186 -12.56 20.90 -22.18
N GLY A 187 -13.79 20.71 -21.70
CA GLY A 187 -15.04 21.02 -22.43
C GLY A 187 -15.75 19.78 -23.01
N SER A 188 -15.13 18.61 -22.93
CA SER A 188 -15.74 17.32 -23.25
C SER A 188 -15.25 16.25 -22.26
N PRO A 189 -16.09 15.25 -21.89
CA PRO A 189 -15.66 14.18 -21.00
C PRO A 189 -14.43 13.43 -21.52
N CYS A 190 -13.38 13.35 -20.69
CA CYS A 190 -12.12 12.65 -21.01
C CYS A 190 -11.49 13.05 -22.35
N SER A 191 -11.55 14.33 -22.73
CA SER A 191 -10.95 14.85 -23.96
C SER A 191 -9.42 14.83 -23.96
N PHE A 192 -8.82 14.89 -22.77
CA PHE A 192 -7.38 14.69 -22.57
C PHE A 192 -7.19 13.66 -21.47
N SER A 193 -6.16 12.82 -21.58
CA SER A 193 -5.90 11.81 -20.58
C SER A 193 -4.43 11.44 -20.46
N VAL A 194 -4.06 10.90 -19.30
CA VAL A 194 -2.73 10.40 -19.01
C VAL A 194 -2.81 8.97 -18.47
N ALA A 195 -1.86 8.14 -18.90
CA ALA A 195 -1.74 6.75 -18.52
C ALA A 195 -0.25 6.33 -18.60
N PRO A 196 0.17 5.28 -17.88
CA PRO A 196 -0.62 4.52 -16.90
C PRO A 196 -0.74 5.24 -15.56
N ILE A 197 -1.89 5.06 -14.90
CA ILE A 197 -2.10 5.49 -13.51
C ILE A 197 -2.45 4.24 -12.71
N THR A 198 -1.64 3.91 -11.71
CA THR A 198 -1.82 2.69 -10.92
C THR A 198 -2.35 3.03 -9.54
N ALA A 199 -3.41 2.39 -9.07
CA ALA A 199 -3.93 2.54 -7.72
C ALA A 199 -3.74 1.25 -6.93
N ILE A 200 -3.20 1.35 -5.71
CA ILE A 200 -2.99 0.24 -4.78
C ILE A 200 -3.86 0.47 -3.54
N ASN A 201 -4.56 -0.56 -3.08
CA ASN A 201 -5.24 -0.54 -1.79
C ASN A 201 -4.27 -0.95 -0.69
N CYS A 202 -3.88 -0.01 0.16
CA CYS A 202 -2.90 -0.20 1.23
C CYS A 202 -3.55 -0.51 2.58
N ASN A 203 -4.70 -1.21 2.57
CA ASN A 203 -5.46 -1.58 3.75
C ASN A 203 -5.97 -0.36 4.55
N GLY A 204 -6.91 0.38 3.96
CA GLY A 204 -7.57 1.54 4.60
C GLY A 204 -7.24 2.89 3.96
N TYR A 205 -6.34 2.93 2.97
CA TYR A 205 -6.08 4.07 2.12
C TYR A 205 -5.59 3.61 0.75
N TYR A 206 -5.57 4.53 -0.21
CA TYR A 206 -5.06 4.29 -1.55
C TYR A 206 -3.76 5.04 -1.79
N VAL A 207 -2.84 4.39 -2.51
CA VAL A 207 -1.63 5.01 -3.06
C VAL A 207 -1.69 4.91 -4.58
N PHE A 208 -1.32 5.99 -5.26
CA PHE A 208 -1.44 6.14 -6.70
C PHE A 208 -0.08 6.43 -7.33
N TYR A 209 0.27 5.71 -8.40
CA TYR A 209 1.34 6.13 -9.28
C TYR A 209 0.80 7.19 -10.25
N LEU A 210 1.26 8.44 -10.09
CA LEU A 210 0.87 9.56 -10.94
C LEU A 210 1.93 9.80 -12.01
N ILE A 211 1.48 10.33 -13.15
CA ILE A 211 2.36 10.77 -14.25
C ILE A 211 2.63 12.25 -14.09
N SER A 212 3.83 12.68 -14.50
CA SER A 212 4.25 14.06 -14.32
C SER A 212 3.33 15.05 -15.03
N LEU A 213 2.94 16.12 -14.34
CA LEU A 213 2.31 17.29 -14.92
C LEU A 213 3.28 18.47 -14.84
N SER A 214 3.68 19.01 -16.00
CA SER A 214 4.69 20.09 -16.09
C SER A 214 4.31 21.33 -15.29
N VAL A 215 5.33 22.10 -14.88
CA VAL A 215 5.16 23.43 -14.27
C VAL A 215 4.28 24.30 -15.18
N GLY A 216 3.30 24.99 -14.60
CA GLY A 216 2.38 25.85 -15.34
C GLY A 216 1.35 25.10 -16.20
N SER A 217 1.25 23.77 -16.07
CA SER A 217 0.20 23.02 -16.76
C SER A 217 -1.19 23.47 -16.29
N LYS A 218 -2.16 23.43 -17.20
CA LYS A 218 -3.56 23.77 -16.90
C LYS A 218 -4.33 22.62 -16.24
N TYR A 219 -3.66 21.51 -15.92
CA TYR A 219 -4.27 20.26 -15.52
C TYR A 219 -4.04 19.95 -14.04
N ARG A 220 -5.02 19.32 -13.38
CA ARG A 220 -4.80 18.81 -12.02
C ARG A 220 -5.55 17.53 -11.71
N TYR A 221 -4.89 16.64 -10.97
CA TYR A 221 -5.51 15.49 -10.33
C TYR A 221 -6.50 15.95 -9.25
N CYS A 222 -7.80 15.81 -9.52
CA CYS A 222 -8.82 16.00 -8.50
C CYS A 222 -8.86 14.83 -7.52
N SER A 223 -9.30 15.14 -6.32
CA SER A 223 -9.51 14.19 -5.23
C SER A 223 -10.89 14.32 -4.62
N THR A 224 -11.26 13.31 -3.82
CA THR A 224 -12.51 13.25 -3.05
C THR A 224 -12.25 12.58 -1.71
N SER A 225 -13.20 12.72 -0.78
CA SER A 225 -13.27 11.92 0.44
C SER A 225 -13.96 10.58 0.22
#